data_AF-A0A7S3NNG4-F1
#
_entry.id   AF-A0A7S3NNG4-F1
#
_cell.length_a   1.000
_cell.length_b   1.000
_cell.length_c   1.000
_cell.angle_alpha   90.00
_cell.angle_beta   90.00
_cell.angle_gamma   90.00
#
_symmetry.space_group_name_H-M   'P 1'
#
loop_
_entity.id
_entity.type
_entity.pdbx_description
1 polymer ?
#
loop_
_entity_poly.entity_id
_entity_poly.type
_entity_poly.pdbx_seq_one_letter_code
_entity_poly.pdbx_strand_id
1 'polypeptide(L)'
;MKKFMAITGVEGKDMVFCFTDSQVVDESMLEDINSILNSGEIPNIFLQEELDKICSDMIPVCDALGVASCRDNCIATFVQRVWDKLHIVLCMSPVGDALRIRCRQFPSLLNCATVDYYLTWPESALHAVASHFLSSVHLGSGNEALETAHHGALVELCVKVHTSIERTADDFYTKLRRRTYTTPKSYLDLINMYSAKLGELQAGVDAKIDQMTIGTQKLAETNAIVGGLREELKELAPILVEKKLAAEEMLKQVAIDQAEAEMQKQQVSVEEAELNKKSKKLQPLPPKLKPILM
;
A
#
# COMPACT_ATOMS: atom_id res chain seq x y z
N MET A 1 -11.30 23.53 -33.76
CA MET A 1 -12.73 23.53 -34.16
C MET A 1 -13.03 22.84 -35.49
N LYS A 2 -12.32 23.13 -36.60
CA LYS A 2 -12.57 22.50 -37.92
C LYS A 2 -12.90 21.00 -37.92
N LYS A 3 -12.07 20.20 -37.26
CA LYS A 3 -12.24 18.75 -37.19
C LYS A 3 -13.56 18.34 -36.54
N PHE A 4 -13.97 19.01 -35.46
CA PHE A 4 -15.24 18.72 -34.80
C PHE A 4 -16.42 19.05 -35.70
N MET A 5 -16.41 20.22 -36.37
CA MET A 5 -17.45 20.60 -37.32
C MET A 5 -17.54 19.65 -38.52
N ALA A 6 -16.41 19.17 -39.04
CA ALA A 6 -16.42 18.19 -40.14
C ALA A 6 -17.05 16.85 -39.71
N ILE A 7 -16.71 16.35 -38.52
CA ILE A 7 -17.26 15.09 -37.99
C ILE A 7 -18.77 15.22 -37.70
N THR A 8 -19.19 16.29 -37.04
CA THR A 8 -20.61 16.48 -36.69
C THR A 8 -21.45 16.81 -37.91
N GLY A 9 -20.94 17.67 -38.81
CA GLY A 9 -21.66 18.14 -39.98
C GLY A 9 -21.70 17.14 -41.14
N VAL A 10 -20.56 16.52 -41.51
CA VAL A 10 -20.50 15.57 -42.64
C VAL A 10 -20.88 14.16 -42.21
N GLU A 11 -20.17 13.61 -41.22
CA GLU A 11 -20.43 12.24 -40.75
C GLU A 11 -21.73 12.12 -39.94
N GLY A 12 -22.21 13.22 -39.35
CA GLY A 12 -23.46 13.24 -38.57
C GLY A 12 -23.36 12.63 -37.18
N LYS A 13 -22.14 12.48 -36.64
CA LYS A 13 -21.92 11.89 -35.32
C LYS A 13 -22.17 12.92 -34.23
N ASP A 14 -22.88 12.53 -33.17
CA ASP A 14 -23.04 13.36 -31.97
C ASP A 14 -21.69 13.49 -31.25
N MET A 15 -21.26 14.74 -30.98
CA MET A 15 -19.98 15.03 -30.33
C MET A 15 -20.15 16.06 -29.22
N VAL A 16 -19.40 15.85 -28.13
CA VAL A 16 -19.27 16.82 -27.05
C VAL A 16 -17.88 17.44 -27.06
N PHE A 17 -17.81 18.76 -27.16
CA PHE A 17 -16.58 19.53 -27.00
C PHE A 17 -16.54 20.13 -25.59
N CYS A 18 -15.73 19.53 -24.71
CA CYS A 18 -15.50 20.03 -23.35
C CYS A 18 -14.26 20.94 -23.35
N PHE A 19 -14.43 22.16 -22.87
CA PHE A 19 -13.39 23.19 -22.86
C PHE A 19 -13.29 23.84 -21.48
N THR A 20 -12.11 23.76 -20.87
CA THR A 20 -11.87 24.22 -19.50
C THR A 20 -11.13 25.55 -19.48
N ASP A 21 -11.31 26.33 -18.42
CA ASP A 21 -10.65 27.64 -18.23
C ASP A 21 -9.11 27.58 -18.43
N SER A 22 -8.48 26.50 -17.96
CA SER A 22 -7.03 26.27 -18.11
C SER A 22 -6.55 26.06 -19.55
N GLN A 23 -7.47 25.75 -20.47
CA GLN A 23 -7.15 25.54 -21.89
C GLN A 23 -7.30 26.84 -22.71
N VAL A 24 -7.81 27.93 -22.10
CA VAL A 24 -7.91 29.24 -22.74
C VAL A 24 -6.54 29.89 -22.76
N VAL A 25 -5.80 29.68 -23.84
CA VAL A 25 -4.49 30.31 -24.06
C VAL A 25 -4.65 31.69 -24.70
N ASP A 26 -5.61 31.81 -25.63
CA ASP A 26 -5.92 33.03 -26.36
C ASP A 26 -7.43 33.28 -26.35
N GLU A 27 -7.84 34.55 -26.24
CA GLU A 27 -9.25 34.95 -26.18
C GLU A 27 -9.95 34.78 -27.54
N SER A 28 -9.20 34.72 -28.64
CA SER A 28 -9.72 34.35 -29.98
C SER A 28 -10.42 32.98 -29.98
N MET A 29 -10.01 32.06 -29.10
CA MET A 29 -10.65 30.75 -28.97
C MET A 29 -12.10 30.85 -28.45
N LEU A 30 -12.40 31.85 -27.62
CA LEU A 30 -13.75 32.11 -27.12
C LEU A 30 -14.59 32.86 -28.14
N GLU A 31 -13.98 33.66 -29.01
CA GLU A 31 -14.64 34.26 -30.17
C GLU A 31 -15.13 33.20 -31.16
N ASP A 32 -14.31 32.18 -31.43
CA ASP A 32 -14.67 31.02 -32.25
C ASP A 32 -15.89 30.28 -31.66
N ILE A 33 -15.88 30.03 -30.35
CA ILE A 33 -16.98 29.36 -29.65
C ILE A 33 -18.25 30.22 -29.67
N ASN A 34 -18.10 31.53 -29.44
CA ASN A 34 -19.21 32.48 -29.49
C ASN A 34 -19.86 32.51 -30.89
N SER A 35 -19.04 32.44 -31.95
CA SER A 35 -19.51 32.36 -33.33
C SER A 35 -20.31 31.07 -33.58
N ILE A 36 -19.80 29.91 -33.15
CA ILE A 36 -20.52 28.63 -33.28
C ILE A 36 -21.84 28.64 -32.50
N LEU A 37 -21.85 29.15 -31.27
CA LEU A 37 -23.07 29.21 -30.45
C LEU A 37 -24.12 30.17 -31.03
N ASN A 38 -23.70 31.19 -31.77
CA ASN A 38 -24.61 32.20 -32.33
C ASN A 38 -25.12 31.86 -33.74
N SER A 39 -24.23 31.42 -34.64
CA SER A 39 -24.53 31.18 -36.07
C SER A 39 -24.24 29.77 -36.55
N GLY A 40 -23.57 28.92 -35.74
CA GLY A 40 -23.21 27.56 -36.13
C GLY A 40 -22.01 27.48 -37.07
N GLU A 41 -21.45 28.63 -37.43
CA GLU A 41 -20.31 28.75 -38.31
C GLU A 41 -19.28 29.72 -37.72
N ILE A 42 -18.02 29.53 -38.10
CA ILE A 42 -16.93 30.46 -37.79
C ILE A 42 -16.54 31.12 -39.12
N PRO A 43 -16.62 32.46 -39.23
CA PRO A 43 -16.24 33.16 -40.45
C PRO A 43 -14.79 32.84 -40.87
N ASN A 44 -14.57 32.58 -42.16
CA ASN A 44 -13.25 32.30 -42.73
C ASN A 44 -12.48 31.12 -42.10
N ILE A 45 -13.16 30.23 -41.36
CA ILE A 45 -12.48 29.08 -40.78
C ILE A 45 -12.11 28.08 -41.89
N PHE A 46 -13.00 27.83 -42.85
CA PHE A 46 -12.74 26.91 -43.95
C PHE A 46 -12.18 27.65 -45.16
N LEU A 47 -11.12 27.08 -45.75
CA LEU A 47 -10.61 27.53 -47.04
C LEU A 47 -11.61 27.14 -48.15
N GLN A 48 -11.56 27.81 -49.29
CA GLN A 48 -12.48 27.55 -50.39
C GLN A 48 -12.42 26.09 -50.89
N GLU A 49 -11.21 25.51 -50.94
CA GLU A 49 -10.99 24.10 -51.26
C GLU A 49 -11.62 23.15 -50.22
N GLU A 50 -11.59 23.53 -48.93
CA GLU A 50 -12.20 22.73 -47.85
C GLU A 50 -13.74 22.78 -47.94
N LEU A 51 -14.31 23.93 -48.29
CA LEU A 51 -15.75 24.08 -48.50
C LEU A 51 -16.23 23.28 -49.72
N ASP A 52 -15.46 23.25 -50.81
CA ASP A 52 -15.78 22.46 -51.99
C ASP A 52 -15.82 20.96 -51.67
N LYS A 53 -14.89 20.50 -50.84
CA LYS A 53 -14.86 19.14 -50.33
C LYS A 53 -16.06 18.84 -49.44
N ILE A 54 -16.36 19.71 -48.48
CA ILE A 54 -17.54 19.55 -47.59
C ILE A 54 -18.82 19.50 -48.42
N CYS A 55 -18.97 20.37 -49.42
CA CYS A 55 -20.14 20.34 -50.31
C CYS A 55 -20.25 18.99 -51.03
N SER A 56 -19.13 18.49 -51.58
CA SER A 56 -19.10 17.19 -52.27
C SER A 56 -19.51 16.04 -51.35
N ASP A 57 -19.02 16.05 -50.11
CA ASP A 57 -19.35 15.03 -49.10
C ASP A 57 -20.79 15.17 -48.57
N MET A 58 -21.38 16.36 -48.63
CA MET A 58 -22.74 16.66 -48.17
C MET A 58 -23.83 16.37 -49.21
N ILE A 59 -23.53 16.31 -50.51
CA ILE A 59 -24.50 15.94 -51.57
C ILE A 59 -25.31 14.68 -51.21
N PRO A 60 -24.70 13.52 -50.88
CA PRO A 60 -25.48 12.32 -50.55
C PRO A 60 -26.37 12.49 -49.32
N VAL A 61 -25.97 13.37 -48.39
CA VAL A 61 -26.74 13.69 -47.19
C VAL A 61 -27.95 14.57 -47.56
N CYS A 62 -27.74 15.60 -48.40
CA CYS A 62 -28.81 16.46 -48.88
C CYS A 62 -29.84 15.67 -49.68
N ASP A 63 -29.39 14.76 -50.54
CA ASP A 63 -30.26 13.87 -51.32
C ASP A 63 -31.08 12.95 -50.41
N ALA A 64 -30.46 12.39 -49.37
CA ALA A 64 -31.15 11.57 -48.37
C ALA A 64 -32.18 12.37 -47.54
N LEU A 65 -31.93 13.66 -47.32
CA LEU A 65 -32.83 14.58 -46.63
C LEU A 65 -33.89 15.21 -47.56
N GLY A 66 -33.82 14.96 -48.87
CA GLY A 66 -34.71 15.55 -49.87
C GLY A 66 -34.51 17.05 -50.12
N VAL A 67 -33.34 17.59 -49.78
CA VAL A 67 -32.97 19.00 -50.00
C VAL A 67 -32.24 19.13 -51.34
N ALA A 68 -32.56 20.16 -52.12
CA ALA A 68 -31.89 20.39 -53.41
C ALA A 68 -30.37 20.58 -53.21
N SER A 69 -29.57 19.80 -53.94
CA SER A 69 -28.10 19.68 -53.82
C SER A 69 -27.34 20.87 -54.44
N CYS A 70 -27.80 22.10 -54.20
CA CYS A 70 -27.05 23.31 -54.54
C CYS A 70 -26.02 23.62 -53.45
N ARG A 71 -24.94 24.33 -53.82
CA ARG A 71 -23.84 24.67 -52.90
C ARG A 71 -24.34 25.33 -51.61
N ASP A 72 -25.22 26.31 -51.74
CA ASP A 72 -25.74 27.07 -50.60
C ASP A 72 -26.56 26.18 -49.66
N ASN A 73 -27.37 25.28 -50.21
CA ASN A 73 -28.13 24.32 -49.43
C ASN A 73 -27.24 23.28 -48.76
N CYS A 74 -26.17 22.81 -49.41
CA CYS A 74 -25.21 21.89 -48.81
C CYS A 74 -24.50 22.53 -47.60
N ILE A 75 -24.09 23.80 -47.72
CA ILE A 75 -23.48 24.55 -46.62
C ILE A 75 -24.50 24.81 -45.51
N ALA A 76 -25.72 25.24 -45.84
CA ALA A 76 -26.77 25.46 -44.84
C ALA A 76 -27.12 24.16 -44.08
N THR A 77 -27.24 23.04 -44.81
CA THR A 77 -27.49 21.72 -44.20
C THR A 77 -26.32 21.29 -43.33
N PHE A 78 -25.09 21.56 -43.74
CA PHE A 78 -23.89 21.28 -42.93
C PHE A 78 -23.92 22.07 -41.62
N VAL A 79 -24.16 23.39 -41.68
CA VAL A 79 -24.23 24.24 -40.49
C VAL A 79 -25.35 23.80 -39.55
N GLN A 80 -26.52 23.47 -40.09
CA GLN A 80 -27.64 22.95 -39.29
C GLN A 80 -27.27 21.64 -38.58
N ARG A 81 -26.61 20.71 -39.28
CA ARG A 81 -26.15 19.46 -38.67
C ARG A 81 -25.07 19.71 -37.61
N VAL A 82 -24.18 20.67 -37.81
CA VAL A 82 -23.21 21.07 -36.78
C VAL A 82 -23.95 21.56 -35.53
N TRP A 83 -24.97 22.40 -35.67
CA TRP A 83 -25.79 22.86 -34.55
C TRP A 83 -26.51 21.73 -33.81
N ASP A 84 -27.10 20.80 -34.54
CA ASP A 84 -27.87 19.70 -33.93
C ASP A 84 -26.98 18.66 -33.24
N LYS A 85 -25.72 18.51 -33.70
CA LYS A 85 -24.84 17.39 -33.34
C LYS A 85 -23.61 17.78 -32.51
N LEU A 86 -23.24 19.06 -32.47
CA LEU A 86 -22.11 19.55 -31.68
C LEU A 86 -22.58 20.17 -30.37
N HIS A 87 -22.38 19.46 -29.27
CA HIS A 87 -22.63 19.99 -27.93
C HIS A 87 -21.36 20.61 -27.35
N ILE A 88 -21.42 21.85 -26.89
CA ILE A 88 -20.29 22.55 -26.29
C ILE A 88 -20.51 22.64 -24.78
N VAL A 89 -19.53 22.19 -23.99
CA VAL A 89 -19.53 22.27 -22.53
C VAL A 89 -18.36 23.12 -22.09
N LEU A 90 -18.66 24.24 -21.43
CA LEU A 90 -17.68 25.19 -20.94
C LEU A 90 -17.55 25.07 -19.43
N CYS A 91 -16.36 24.69 -18.96
CA CYS A 91 -16.06 24.57 -17.54
C CYS A 91 -15.18 25.75 -17.10
N MET A 92 -15.83 26.84 -16.68
CA MET A 92 -15.15 28.07 -16.26
C MET A 92 -15.23 28.27 -14.75
N SER A 93 -14.15 28.81 -14.17
CA SER A 93 -14.11 29.15 -12.76
C SER A 93 -14.79 30.51 -12.50
N PRO A 94 -15.67 30.62 -11.49
CA PRO A 94 -16.21 31.92 -11.07
C PRO A 94 -15.19 32.75 -10.28
N VAL A 95 -13.99 32.21 -10.02
CA VAL A 95 -12.95 32.89 -9.25
C VAL A 95 -12.27 33.97 -10.11
N GLY A 96 -12.25 35.20 -9.60
CA GLY A 96 -11.65 36.35 -10.28
C GLY A 96 -12.62 37.06 -11.21
N ASP A 97 -12.11 38.02 -11.98
CA ASP A 97 -12.93 38.83 -12.89
C ASP A 97 -12.99 38.27 -14.33
N ALA A 98 -12.16 37.27 -14.66
CA ALA A 98 -12.00 36.77 -16.03
C ALA A 98 -13.31 36.25 -16.63
N LEU A 99 -14.04 35.40 -15.91
CA LEU A 99 -15.35 34.90 -16.36
C LEU A 99 -16.33 36.05 -16.61
N ARG A 100 -16.39 37.04 -15.69
CA ARG A 100 -17.27 38.20 -15.84
C ARG A 100 -16.91 39.03 -17.08
N ILE A 101 -15.62 39.23 -17.34
CA ILE A 101 -15.15 39.98 -18.51
C ILE A 101 -15.51 39.23 -19.79
N ARG A 102 -15.25 37.92 -19.87
CA ARG A 102 -15.56 37.07 -21.01
C ARG A 102 -17.06 37.02 -21.31
N CYS A 103 -17.91 36.85 -20.29
CA CYS A 103 -19.35 36.88 -20.48
C CYS A 103 -19.88 38.24 -21.00
N ARG A 104 -19.17 39.35 -20.73
CA ARG A 104 -19.51 40.67 -21.29
C ARG A 104 -19.02 40.85 -22.73
N GLN A 105 -17.87 40.27 -23.07
CA GLN A 105 -17.30 40.30 -24.42
C GLN A 105 -18.05 39.36 -25.37
N PHE A 106 -18.47 38.20 -24.87
CA PHE A 106 -19.08 37.11 -25.64
C PHE A 106 -20.47 36.77 -25.07
N PRO A 107 -21.52 37.52 -25.43
CA PRO A 107 -22.86 37.34 -24.86
C PRO A 107 -23.51 36.00 -25.22
N SER A 108 -23.11 35.34 -26.31
CA SER A 108 -23.67 34.05 -26.71
C SER A 108 -23.32 32.93 -25.72
N LEU A 109 -22.26 33.11 -24.91
CA LEU A 109 -21.93 32.20 -23.81
C LEU A 109 -23.04 32.12 -22.76
N LEU A 110 -23.83 33.19 -22.58
CA LEU A 110 -24.95 33.24 -21.64
C LEU A 110 -26.31 33.05 -22.32
N ASN A 111 -26.46 33.58 -23.54
CA ASN A 111 -27.74 33.58 -24.24
C ASN A 111 -28.06 32.24 -24.92
N CYS A 112 -27.03 31.52 -25.39
CA CYS A 112 -27.19 30.29 -26.17
C CYS A 112 -26.81 29.03 -25.39
N ALA A 113 -26.24 29.16 -24.19
CA ALA A 113 -25.88 28.04 -23.33
C ALA A 113 -26.72 28.02 -22.06
N THR A 114 -26.92 26.81 -21.51
CA THR A 114 -27.54 26.64 -20.20
C THR A 114 -26.46 26.75 -19.13
N VAL A 115 -26.66 27.60 -18.14
CA VAL A 115 -25.71 27.79 -17.04
C VAL A 115 -26.05 26.83 -15.90
N ASP A 116 -25.11 25.95 -15.57
CA ASP A 116 -25.17 25.09 -14.39
C ASP A 116 -24.15 25.57 -13.34
N TYR A 117 -24.62 25.79 -12.11
CA TYR A 117 -23.81 26.36 -11.04
C TYR A 117 -23.34 25.27 -10.09
N TYR A 118 -22.03 25.02 -10.08
CA TYR A 118 -21.39 24.17 -9.08
C TYR A 118 -21.05 24.98 -7.84
N LEU A 119 -21.91 24.87 -6.83
CA LEU A 119 -21.70 25.48 -5.52
C LEU A 119 -20.75 24.63 -4.65
N THR A 120 -20.30 25.23 -3.55
CA THR A 120 -19.61 24.47 -2.51
C THR A 120 -20.49 23.32 -2.01
N TRP A 121 -19.86 22.22 -1.61
CA TRP A 121 -20.60 21.05 -1.16
C TRP A 121 -21.34 21.36 0.14
N PRO A 122 -22.67 21.14 0.19
CA PRO A 122 -23.40 21.27 1.45
C PRO A 122 -22.93 20.20 2.44
N GLU A 123 -23.21 20.43 3.74
CA GLU A 123 -22.83 19.48 4.80
C GLU A 123 -23.37 18.06 4.55
N SER A 124 -24.56 17.94 3.95
CA SER A 124 -25.14 16.66 3.56
C SER A 124 -24.32 15.92 2.49
N ALA A 125 -23.78 16.64 1.51
CA ALA A 125 -22.92 16.07 0.49
C ALA A 125 -21.55 15.68 1.06
N LEU A 126 -20.95 16.53 1.91
CA LEU A 126 -19.71 16.23 2.61
C LEU A 126 -19.87 14.96 3.46
N HIS A 127 -20.98 14.85 4.20
CA HIS A 127 -21.29 13.66 5.00
C HIS A 127 -21.42 12.42 4.12
N ALA A 128 -22.19 12.47 3.02
CA ALA A 128 -22.37 11.33 2.13
C ALA A 128 -21.04 10.84 1.52
N VAL A 129 -20.19 11.77 1.10
CA VAL A 129 -18.88 11.46 0.54
C VAL A 129 -17.98 10.84 1.61
N ALA A 130 -17.85 11.47 2.78
CA ALA A 130 -17.04 10.91 3.86
C ALA A 130 -17.54 9.53 4.31
N SER A 131 -18.85 9.32 4.44
CA SER A 131 -19.41 8.00 4.76
C SER A 131 -19.02 6.95 3.72
N HIS A 132 -19.11 7.30 2.43
CA HIS A 132 -18.75 6.38 1.36
C HIS A 132 -17.27 5.99 1.40
N PHE A 133 -16.36 6.96 1.46
CA PHE A 133 -14.92 6.69 1.45
C PHE A 133 -14.43 6.02 2.74
N LEU A 134 -14.96 6.42 3.90
CA LEU A 134 -14.55 5.87 5.20
C LEU A 134 -15.17 4.50 5.48
N SER A 135 -16.24 4.09 4.79
CA SER A 135 -16.86 2.76 4.99
C SER A 135 -15.90 1.58 4.78
N SER A 136 -14.83 1.78 4.00
CA SER A 136 -13.82 0.77 3.71
C SER A 136 -12.69 0.70 4.74
N VAL A 137 -12.64 1.63 5.69
CA VAL A 137 -11.55 1.75 6.68
C VAL A 137 -11.88 0.89 7.90
N HIS A 138 -10.93 0.09 8.36
CA HIS A 138 -11.11 -0.69 9.58
C HIS A 138 -10.52 0.06 10.78
N LEU A 139 -11.34 0.32 11.78
CA LEU A 139 -10.93 1.09 12.97
C LEU A 139 -10.46 0.18 14.12
N GLY A 140 -10.67 -1.13 14.01
CA GLY A 140 -10.12 -2.11 14.96
C GLY A 140 -10.79 -2.09 16.34
N SER A 141 -12.03 -1.61 16.43
CA SER A 141 -12.76 -1.48 17.71
C SER A 141 -13.22 -2.82 18.31
N GLY A 142 -13.01 -3.96 17.64
CA GLY A 142 -13.32 -5.30 18.14
C GLY A 142 -14.81 -5.62 18.31
N ASN A 143 -15.69 -4.65 18.10
CA ASN A 143 -17.13 -4.76 18.14
C ASN A 143 -17.75 -3.92 17.02
N GLU A 144 -18.56 -4.55 16.18
CA GLU A 144 -19.19 -3.97 15.00
C GLU A 144 -20.08 -2.76 15.33
N ALA A 145 -20.75 -2.77 16.49
CA ALA A 145 -21.57 -1.64 16.95
C ALA A 145 -20.71 -0.42 17.32
N LEU A 146 -19.56 -0.64 17.96
CA LEU A 146 -18.61 0.42 18.30
C LEU A 146 -17.94 0.96 17.04
N GLU A 147 -17.55 0.09 16.11
CA GLU A 147 -16.96 0.48 14.84
C GLU A 147 -17.91 1.37 14.03
N THR A 148 -19.20 1.03 13.97
CA THR A 148 -20.22 1.86 13.31
C THR A 148 -20.35 3.24 13.96
N ALA A 149 -20.35 3.30 15.30
CA ALA A 149 -20.41 4.57 16.04
C ALA A 149 -19.16 5.43 15.81
N HIS A 150 -17.97 4.82 15.81
CA HIS A 150 -16.71 5.53 15.54
C HIS A 150 -16.63 6.03 14.09
N HIS A 151 -17.13 5.26 13.11
CA HIS A 151 -17.27 5.73 11.73
C HIS A 151 -18.16 6.97 11.63
N GLY A 152 -19.33 6.95 12.28
CA GLY A 152 -20.23 8.11 12.32
C GLY A 152 -19.54 9.35 12.90
N ALA A 153 -18.86 9.20 14.03
CA ALA A 153 -18.12 10.30 14.66
C ALA A 153 -16.96 10.83 13.78
N LEU A 154 -16.26 9.94 13.07
CA LEU A 154 -15.19 10.32 12.15
C LEU A 154 -15.72 11.10 10.94
N VAL A 155 -16.84 10.65 10.36
CA VAL A 155 -17.53 11.35 9.28
C VAL A 155 -17.92 12.76 9.72
N GLU A 156 -18.57 12.90 10.88
CA GLU A 156 -18.91 14.21 11.43
C GLU A 156 -17.68 15.10 11.65
N LEU A 157 -16.58 14.52 12.14
CA LEU A 157 -15.34 15.24 12.34
C LEU A 157 -14.78 15.77 11.02
N CYS A 158 -14.74 14.94 9.97
CA CYS A 158 -14.30 15.37 8.64
C CYS A 158 -15.13 16.56 8.13
N VAL A 159 -16.47 16.48 8.24
CA VAL A 159 -17.37 17.57 7.84
C VAL A 159 -17.07 18.85 8.64
N LYS A 160 -16.98 18.75 9.98
CA LYS A 160 -16.70 19.89 10.86
C LYS A 160 -15.35 20.54 10.58
N VAL A 161 -14.32 19.73 10.31
CA VAL A 161 -12.99 20.24 9.97
C VAL A 161 -13.05 21.01 8.65
N HIS A 162 -13.67 20.46 7.62
CA HIS A 162 -13.77 21.13 6.32
C HIS A 162 -14.52 22.47 6.41
N THR A 163 -15.69 22.49 7.04
CA THR A 163 -16.49 23.72 7.19
C THR A 163 -15.81 24.75 8.08
N SER A 164 -15.02 24.33 9.07
CA SER A 164 -14.22 25.25 9.89
C SER A 164 -13.12 25.95 9.09
N ILE A 165 -12.52 25.26 8.12
CA ILE A 165 -11.47 25.83 7.25
C ILE A 165 -12.07 26.90 6.33
N GLU A 166 -13.27 26.68 5.79
CA GLU A 166 -13.97 27.68 4.98
C GLU A 166 -14.20 28.99 5.76
N ARG A 167 -14.72 28.89 7.00
CA ARG A 167 -14.89 30.07 7.88
C ARG A 167 -13.56 30.74 8.19
N THR A 168 -12.53 29.94 8.44
CA THR A 168 -11.19 30.46 8.74
C THR A 168 -10.55 31.14 7.53
N ALA A 169 -10.83 30.66 6.31
CA ALA A 169 -10.37 31.27 5.08
C ALA A 169 -10.97 32.67 4.87
N ASP A 170 -12.24 32.86 5.21
CA ASP A 170 -12.88 34.18 5.18
C ASP A 170 -12.27 35.13 6.22
N ASP A 171 -12.06 34.66 7.45
CA ASP A 171 -11.37 35.41 8.50
C ASP A 171 -9.93 35.78 8.10
N PHE A 172 -9.23 34.87 7.42
CA PHE A 172 -7.88 35.10 6.92
C PHE A 172 -7.87 36.18 5.84
N TYR A 173 -8.84 36.16 4.93
CA TYR A 173 -8.99 37.18 3.90
C TYR A 173 -9.33 38.55 4.50
N THR A 174 -10.23 38.63 5.49
CA THR A 174 -10.59 39.91 6.11
C THR A 174 -9.41 40.56 6.84
N LYS A 175 -8.59 39.76 7.54
CA LYS A 175 -7.45 40.24 8.33
C LYS A 175 -6.20 40.53 7.49
N LEU A 176 -5.86 39.66 6.55
CA LEU A 176 -4.57 39.70 5.85
C LEU A 176 -4.69 39.99 4.35
N ARG A 177 -5.90 40.11 3.82
CA ARG A 177 -6.18 40.33 2.38
C ARG A 177 -5.54 39.27 1.47
N ARG A 178 -5.30 38.08 2.00
CA ARG A 178 -4.79 36.92 1.25
C ARG A 178 -5.93 35.91 1.09
N ARG A 179 -6.22 35.52 -0.15
CA ARG A 179 -7.24 34.51 -0.46
C ARG A 179 -6.63 33.11 -0.34
N THR A 180 -7.35 32.22 0.32
CA THR A 180 -7.10 30.78 0.35
C THR A 180 -8.37 30.09 -0.14
N TYR A 181 -8.21 29.08 -0.99
CA TYR A 181 -9.35 28.36 -1.58
C TYR A 181 -9.39 26.94 -1.06
N THR A 182 -10.55 26.56 -0.55
CA THR A 182 -10.86 25.19 -0.17
C THR A 182 -11.67 24.57 -1.30
N THR A 183 -11.22 23.44 -1.83
CA THR A 183 -11.91 22.75 -2.93
C THR A 183 -12.38 21.37 -2.46
N PRO A 184 -13.39 20.76 -3.10
CA PRO A 184 -13.77 19.37 -2.82
C PRO A 184 -12.59 18.40 -2.97
N LYS A 185 -11.63 18.69 -3.86
CA LYS A 185 -10.38 17.91 -3.98
C LYS A 185 -9.60 17.90 -2.66
N SER A 186 -9.46 19.05 -2.01
CA SER A 186 -8.79 19.16 -0.70
C SER A 186 -9.50 18.34 0.38
N TYR A 187 -10.82 18.20 0.30
CA TYR A 187 -11.58 17.33 1.21
C TYR A 187 -11.29 15.84 0.98
N LEU A 188 -11.27 15.42 -0.28
CA LEU A 188 -10.92 14.04 -0.65
C LEU A 188 -9.48 13.73 -0.26
N ASP A 189 -8.56 14.67 -0.47
CA ASP A 189 -7.16 14.51 -0.07
C ASP A 189 -7.02 14.37 1.46
N LEU A 190 -7.81 15.10 2.25
CA LEU A 190 -7.87 14.93 3.72
C LEU A 190 -8.28 13.51 4.11
N ILE A 191 -9.35 12.99 3.51
CA ILE A 191 -9.86 11.64 3.81
C ILE A 191 -8.83 10.59 3.40
N ASN A 192 -8.29 10.69 2.19
CA ASN A 192 -7.29 9.75 1.68
C ASN A 192 -6.02 9.77 2.52
N MET A 193 -5.55 10.95 2.94
CA MET A 193 -4.37 11.08 3.80
C MET A 193 -4.61 10.47 5.16
N TYR A 194 -5.79 10.70 5.75
CA TYR A 194 -6.18 10.05 7.01
C TYR A 194 -6.15 8.53 6.88
N SER A 195 -6.82 7.96 5.88
CA SER A 195 -6.88 6.50 5.67
C SER A 195 -5.50 5.90 5.45
N ALA A 196 -4.67 6.54 4.62
CA ALA A 196 -3.30 6.10 4.38
C ALA A 196 -2.45 6.13 5.66
N LYS A 197 -2.55 7.22 6.44
CA LYS A 197 -1.78 7.38 7.67
C LYS A 197 -2.23 6.40 8.76
N LEU A 198 -3.54 6.14 8.85
CA LEU A 198 -4.08 5.15 9.78
C LEU A 198 -3.53 3.75 9.46
N GLY A 199 -3.55 3.34 8.19
CA GLY A 199 -3.02 2.04 7.77
C GLY A 199 -1.52 1.89 8.06
N GLU A 200 -0.72 2.93 7.84
CA GLU A 200 0.70 2.94 8.19
C GLU A 200 0.92 2.74 9.71
N LEU A 201 0.15 3.46 10.53
CA LEU A 201 0.25 3.36 11.99
C LEU A 201 -0.24 2.01 12.52
N GLN A 202 -1.34 1.49 11.97
CA GLN A 202 -1.85 0.16 12.30
C GLN A 202 -0.83 -0.93 11.98
N ALA A 203 -0.27 -0.94 10.77
CA ALA A 203 0.77 -1.89 10.41
C ALA A 203 2.00 -1.83 11.33
N GLY A 204 2.39 -0.61 11.76
CA GLY A 204 3.47 -0.41 12.73
C GLY A 204 3.15 -0.91 14.14
N VAL A 205 1.88 -0.84 14.56
CA VAL A 205 1.41 -1.40 15.83
C VAL A 205 1.30 -2.91 15.76
N ASP A 206 0.74 -3.45 14.68
CA ASP A 206 0.59 -4.89 14.46
C ASP A 206 1.96 -5.59 14.46
N ALA A 207 2.96 -5.02 13.78
CA ALA A 207 4.33 -5.53 13.81
C ALA A 207 4.92 -5.60 15.24
N LYS A 208 4.59 -4.63 16.10
CA LYS A 208 5.01 -4.64 17.52
C LYS A 208 4.24 -5.67 18.33
N ILE A 209 2.94 -5.82 18.09
CA ILE A 209 2.11 -6.85 18.72
C ILE A 209 2.64 -8.23 18.37
N ASP A 210 2.95 -8.49 17.10
CA ASP A 210 3.53 -9.75 16.64
C ASP A 210 4.88 -10.03 17.30
N GLN A 211 5.76 -9.02 17.34
CA GLN A 211 7.06 -9.14 18.00
C GLN A 211 6.91 -9.47 19.49
N MET A 212 6.00 -8.80 20.19
CA MET A 212 5.72 -9.06 21.61
C MET A 212 5.12 -10.46 21.81
N THR A 213 4.20 -10.88 20.94
CA THR A 213 3.56 -12.20 21.00
C THR A 213 4.57 -13.33 20.80
N ILE A 214 5.47 -13.19 19.83
CA ILE A 214 6.59 -14.13 19.64
C ILE A 214 7.51 -14.13 20.87
N GLY A 215 7.78 -12.95 21.45
CA GLY A 215 8.59 -12.82 22.65
C GLY A 215 7.98 -13.54 23.86
N THR A 216 6.70 -13.33 24.14
CA THR A 216 6.01 -13.97 25.26
C THR A 216 5.88 -15.47 25.05
N GLN A 217 5.65 -15.93 23.82
CA GLN A 217 5.63 -17.36 23.49
C GLN A 217 6.99 -18.01 23.79
N LYS A 218 8.09 -17.42 23.32
CA LYS A 218 9.45 -17.94 23.59
C LYS A 218 9.78 -17.97 25.08
N LEU A 219 9.34 -16.95 25.83
CA LEU A 219 9.50 -16.94 27.28
C LEU A 219 8.72 -18.08 27.95
N ALA A 220 7.49 -18.34 27.52
CA ALA A 220 6.67 -19.44 28.02
C ALA A 220 7.31 -20.81 27.72
N GLU A 221 7.77 -21.02 26.48
CA GLU A 221 8.48 -22.24 26.06
C GLU A 221 9.76 -22.46 26.88
N THR A 222 10.57 -21.42 27.04
CA THR A 222 11.81 -21.50 27.83
C THR A 222 11.51 -21.82 29.29
N ASN A 223 10.47 -21.20 29.86
CA ASN A 223 10.08 -21.46 31.25
C ASN A 223 9.59 -22.90 31.45
N ALA A 224 8.90 -23.47 30.46
CA ALA A 224 8.51 -24.89 30.47
C ALA A 224 9.73 -25.83 30.41
N ILE A 225 10.71 -25.54 29.53
CA ILE A 225 11.96 -26.30 29.43
C ILE A 225 12.76 -26.24 30.73
N VAL A 226 12.91 -25.05 31.32
CA VAL A 226 13.61 -24.87 32.60
C VAL A 226 12.87 -25.57 33.74
N GLY A 227 11.53 -25.60 33.69
CA GLY A 227 10.70 -26.41 34.59
C GLY A 227 11.07 -27.89 34.54
N GLY A 228 11.10 -28.48 33.35
CA GLY A 228 11.48 -29.89 33.15
C GLY A 228 12.91 -30.20 33.59
N LEU A 229 13.90 -29.38 33.20
CA LEU A 229 15.29 -29.55 33.62
C LEU A 229 15.47 -29.50 35.15
N ARG A 230 14.66 -28.69 35.86
CA ARG A 230 14.67 -28.64 37.32
C ARG A 230 14.13 -29.92 37.95
N GLU A 231 13.15 -30.56 37.32
CA GLU A 231 12.64 -31.87 37.78
C GLU A 231 13.69 -32.96 37.55
N GLU A 232 14.29 -33.04 36.37
CA GLU A 232 15.37 -33.98 36.08
C GLU A 232 16.55 -33.83 37.04
N LEU A 233 16.98 -32.59 37.33
CA LEU A 233 18.06 -32.32 38.29
C LEU A 233 17.70 -32.80 39.71
N LYS A 234 16.43 -32.69 40.14
CA LYS A 234 15.99 -33.22 41.44
C LYS A 234 16.07 -34.74 41.48
N GLU A 235 15.74 -35.43 40.38
CA GLU A 235 15.81 -36.89 40.29
C GLU A 235 17.26 -37.41 40.21
N LEU A 236 18.12 -36.73 39.45
CA LEU A 236 19.53 -37.10 39.28
C LEU A 236 20.38 -36.80 40.54
N ALA A 237 20.01 -35.80 41.34
CA ALA A 237 20.77 -35.40 42.53
C ALA A 237 21.06 -36.56 43.52
N PRO A 238 20.08 -37.36 43.99
CA PRO A 238 20.35 -38.48 44.90
C PRO A 238 21.17 -39.59 44.23
N ILE A 239 20.88 -39.92 42.97
CA ILE A 239 21.61 -40.95 42.20
C ILE A 239 23.09 -40.58 42.10
N LEU A 240 23.40 -39.30 41.91
CA LEU A 240 24.76 -38.81 41.79
C LEU A 240 25.54 -38.93 43.11
N VAL A 241 24.87 -38.75 44.25
CA VAL A 241 25.46 -38.97 45.58
C VAL A 241 25.73 -40.46 45.79
N GLU A 242 24.78 -41.33 45.46
CA GLU A 242 24.97 -42.79 45.56
C GLU A 242 26.12 -43.28 44.68
N LYS A 243 26.17 -42.84 43.42
CA LYS A 243 27.25 -43.21 42.49
C LYS A 243 28.62 -42.67 42.94
N LYS A 244 28.66 -41.49 43.55
CA LYS A 244 29.91 -40.95 44.15
C LYS A 244 30.38 -41.80 45.33
N LEU A 245 29.49 -42.16 46.25
CA LEU A 245 29.82 -43.02 47.38
C LEU A 245 30.32 -44.40 46.92
N ALA A 246 29.61 -45.02 45.96
CA ALA A 246 30.02 -46.28 45.38
C ALA A 246 31.40 -46.19 44.69
N ALA A 247 31.67 -45.09 43.98
CA ALA A 247 32.98 -44.86 43.36
C ALA A 247 34.11 -44.66 44.39
N GLU A 248 33.84 -43.92 45.48
CA GLU A 248 34.79 -43.75 46.59
C GLU A 248 35.08 -45.07 47.31
N GLU A 249 34.08 -45.92 47.48
CA GLU A 249 34.22 -47.24 48.10
C GLU A 249 35.02 -48.20 47.19
N MET A 250 34.75 -48.18 45.89
CA MET A 250 35.50 -48.94 44.89
C MET A 250 36.97 -48.47 44.83
N LEU A 251 37.25 -47.17 44.95
CA LEU A 251 38.61 -46.64 45.04
C LEU A 251 39.34 -47.13 46.31
N LYS A 252 38.65 -47.24 47.44
CA LYS A 252 39.23 -47.80 48.67
C LYS A 252 39.57 -49.29 48.51
N GLN A 253 38.68 -50.07 47.90
CA GLN A 253 38.93 -51.49 47.60
C GLN A 253 40.12 -51.64 46.66
N VAL A 254 40.20 -50.86 45.58
CA VAL A 254 41.36 -50.88 44.67
C VAL A 254 42.66 -50.52 45.40
N ALA A 255 42.64 -49.60 46.35
CA ALA A 255 43.82 -49.27 47.15
C ALA A 255 44.25 -50.42 48.09
N ILE A 256 43.28 -51.14 48.67
CA ILE A 256 43.54 -52.35 49.48
C ILE A 256 44.12 -53.45 48.59
N ASP A 257 43.47 -53.74 47.46
CA ASP A 257 43.92 -54.75 46.49
C ASP A 257 45.32 -54.42 45.94
N GLN A 258 45.62 -53.14 45.72
CA GLN A 258 46.98 -52.70 45.34
C GLN A 258 48.00 -52.96 46.46
N ALA A 259 47.67 -52.67 47.72
CA ALA A 259 48.57 -52.92 48.85
C ALA A 259 48.79 -54.42 49.10
N GLU A 260 47.76 -55.24 48.95
CA GLU A 260 47.86 -56.70 49.04
C GLU A 260 48.68 -57.28 47.88
N ALA A 261 48.48 -56.80 46.66
CA ALA A 261 49.29 -57.17 45.50
C ALA A 261 50.76 -56.76 45.68
N GLU A 262 51.04 -55.59 46.28
CA GLU A 262 52.40 -55.15 46.61
C GLU A 262 53.05 -56.03 47.69
N MET A 263 52.31 -56.43 48.73
CA MET A 263 52.77 -57.38 49.74
C MET A 263 53.04 -58.78 49.14
N GLN A 264 52.13 -59.29 48.32
CA GLN A 264 52.34 -60.57 47.62
C GLN A 264 53.56 -60.48 46.71
N LYS A 265 53.75 -59.37 45.99
CA LYS A 265 54.94 -59.14 45.17
C LYS A 265 56.22 -59.11 46.00
N GLN A 266 56.19 -58.52 47.21
CA GLN A 266 57.32 -58.56 48.14
C GLN A 266 57.58 -59.97 48.68
N GLN A 267 56.54 -60.72 49.05
CA GLN A 267 56.67 -62.12 49.50
C GLN A 267 57.22 -63.01 48.40
N VAL A 268 56.70 -62.92 47.18
CA VAL A 268 57.22 -63.62 46.00
C VAL A 268 58.67 -63.22 45.73
N SER A 269 59.03 -61.94 45.88
CA SER A 269 60.43 -61.50 45.73
C SER A 269 61.36 -62.08 46.81
N VAL A 270 60.89 -62.21 48.05
CA VAL A 270 61.64 -62.84 49.15
C VAL A 270 61.75 -64.35 48.94
N GLU A 271 60.66 -65.02 48.56
CA GLU A 271 60.67 -66.45 48.21
C GLU A 271 61.54 -66.72 46.99
N GLU A 272 61.53 -65.87 45.97
CA GLU A 272 62.45 -65.94 44.82
C GLU A 272 63.89 -65.74 45.28
N ALA A 273 64.17 -64.81 46.20
CA ALA A 273 65.51 -64.62 46.75
C ALA A 273 65.97 -65.83 47.60
N GLU A 274 65.07 -66.47 48.33
CA GLU A 274 65.34 -67.71 49.08
C GLU A 274 65.49 -68.93 48.18
N LEU A 275 64.65 -69.09 47.15
CA LEU A 275 64.78 -70.10 46.11
C LEU A 275 66.07 -69.91 45.33
N ASN A 276 66.49 -68.67 45.06
CA ASN A 276 67.76 -68.36 44.41
C ASN A 276 68.96 -68.65 45.34
N LYS A 277 68.83 -68.46 46.66
CA LYS A 277 69.83 -68.92 47.65
C LYS A 277 69.88 -70.44 47.79
N LYS A 278 68.74 -71.14 47.76
CA LYS A 278 68.65 -72.61 47.75
C LYS A 278 69.20 -73.19 46.44
N SER A 279 68.91 -72.57 45.31
CA SER A 279 69.50 -72.86 43.99
C SER A 279 71.03 -72.66 43.99
N LYS A 280 71.54 -71.59 44.62
CA LYS A 280 72.99 -71.38 44.77
C LYS A 280 73.68 -72.37 45.72
N LYS A 281 72.98 -72.91 46.73
CA LYS A 281 73.50 -74.03 47.56
C LYS A 281 73.34 -75.40 46.89
N LEU A 282 72.56 -75.49 45.83
CA LEU A 282 72.31 -76.70 45.06
C LEU A 282 72.78 -76.51 43.61
N GLN A 283 74.06 -76.16 43.43
CA GLN A 283 74.73 -76.40 42.15
C GLN A 283 75.62 -77.64 42.24
N PRO A 284 75.52 -78.58 41.27
CA PRO A 284 75.97 -79.95 41.43
C PRO A 284 77.41 -80.15 40.92
N LEU A 285 78.02 -81.23 41.43
CA LEU A 285 79.24 -81.87 40.93
C LEU A 285 79.25 -82.04 39.39
N PRO A 286 80.45 -82.07 38.77
CA PRO A 286 80.64 -81.98 37.32
C PRO A 286 80.15 -83.21 36.52
N PRO A 287 79.78 -83.04 35.23
CA PRO A 287 79.16 -84.10 34.44
C PRO A 287 80.12 -84.89 33.53
N LYS A 288 79.68 -86.14 33.26
CA LYS A 288 80.10 -87.16 32.26
C LYS A 288 81.18 -88.13 32.75
N LEU A 289 80.95 -89.45 32.71
CA LEU A 289 80.65 -90.29 31.53
C LEU A 289 79.81 -91.54 31.92
N LYS A 290 78.61 -91.78 31.33
CA LYS A 290 78.25 -92.63 30.13
C LYS A 290 78.06 -94.13 30.45
N PRO A 291 77.33 -94.97 29.66
CA PRO A 291 76.64 -94.78 28.35
C PRO A 291 75.26 -95.53 28.16
N ILE A 292 74.76 -95.57 26.90
CA ILE A 292 73.86 -96.59 26.24
C ILE A 292 72.33 -96.40 26.41
N LEU A 293 71.57 -95.90 25.40
CA LEU A 293 71.03 -96.50 24.14
C LEU A 293 69.65 -97.17 24.29
N MET A 294 68.60 -96.49 23.81
CA MET A 294 67.69 -96.91 22.74
C MET A 294 66.86 -95.71 22.26
#